data_AF-A0A1I0AXM2-F1
#
_entry.id   AF-A0A1I0AXM2-F1
#
_cell.length_a   1.000
_cell.length_b   1.000
_cell.length_c   1.000
_cell.angle_alpha   90.00
_cell.angle_beta   90.00
_cell.angle_gamma   90.00
#
_symmetry.space_group_name_H-M   'P 1'
#
loop_
_entity.id
_entity.type
_entity.pdbx_description
1 polymer ?
#
loop_
_entity_poly.entity_id
_entity_poly.type
_entity_poly.pdbx_seq_one_letter_code
_entity_poly.pdbx_strand_id
1 'polypeptide(L)'
;MSYSAFLNMDKDNKDKDQLKKELDTLEIQLFRMQNNIKEIAKHAEVISIDQTKDENWVVIYADRDNKNFQLMLHSCEKPYRGNWNSAIQAEIKGENTIHISDIKGEENKGYGSILMKHLKERAREKNFQYITGDIVKRDFDHVDRLAYFYKKHYFHVTINHEEQSGEIVWNDE
;
A
#
# COMPACT_ATOMS: atom_id res chain seq x y z
N MET A 1 52.37 -20.79 -0.96
CA MET A 1 51.03 -20.95 -0.33
C MET A 1 50.03 -20.12 -1.12
N SER A 2 48.90 -20.73 -1.45
CA SER A 2 48.01 -20.37 -2.56
C SER A 2 47.22 -19.08 -2.33
N TYR A 3 47.47 -18.06 -3.16
CA TYR A 3 46.72 -16.80 -3.20
C TYR A 3 45.22 -17.02 -3.50
N SER A 4 44.88 -18.13 -4.18
CA SER A 4 43.50 -18.51 -4.47
C SER A 4 42.71 -18.95 -3.23
N ALA A 5 43.37 -19.49 -2.20
CA ALA A 5 42.71 -19.88 -0.95
C ALA A 5 42.32 -18.64 -0.12
N PHE A 6 43.19 -17.62 -0.10
CA PHE A 6 42.93 -16.34 0.55
C PHE A 6 41.77 -15.58 -0.14
N LEU A 7 41.75 -15.52 -1.48
CA LEU A 7 40.65 -14.88 -2.22
C LEU A 7 39.29 -15.58 -2.00
N ASN A 8 39.27 -16.89 -1.81
CA ASN A 8 38.04 -17.63 -1.52
C ASN A 8 37.57 -17.42 -0.07
N MET A 9 38.49 -17.44 0.91
CA MET A 9 38.16 -17.10 2.30
C MET A 9 37.63 -15.68 2.46
N ASP A 10 38.20 -14.70 1.73
CA ASP A 10 37.74 -13.31 1.75
C ASP A 10 36.35 -13.15 1.11
N LYS A 11 36.03 -13.95 0.08
CA LYS A 11 34.67 -14.00 -0.49
C LYS A 11 33.68 -14.64 0.46
N ASP A 12 34.01 -15.79 1.04
CA ASP A 12 33.14 -16.52 1.97
C ASP A 12 32.86 -15.70 3.25
N ASN A 13 33.84 -14.95 3.76
CA ASN A 13 33.65 -14.05 4.89
C ASN A 13 32.80 -12.83 4.53
N LYS A 14 32.99 -12.23 3.34
CA LYS A 14 32.13 -11.14 2.86
C LYS A 14 30.68 -11.59 2.70
N ASP A 15 30.47 -12.82 2.20
CA ASP A 15 29.15 -13.42 2.02
C ASP A 15 28.47 -13.67 3.39
N LYS A 16 29.20 -14.19 4.37
CA LYS A 16 28.71 -14.34 5.75
C LYS A 16 28.40 -13.01 6.44
N ASP A 17 29.26 -12.00 6.27
CA ASP A 17 29.03 -10.67 6.84
C ASP A 17 27.81 -9.98 6.20
N GLN A 18 27.59 -10.22 4.91
CA GLN A 18 26.41 -9.73 4.20
C GLN A 18 25.14 -10.43 4.71
N LEU A 19 25.13 -11.76 4.76
CA LEU A 19 24.02 -12.54 5.31
C LEU A 19 23.68 -12.13 6.74
N LYS A 20 24.69 -11.86 7.58
CA LYS A 20 24.49 -11.39 8.94
C LYS A 20 23.84 -10.02 8.99
N LYS A 21 24.26 -9.07 8.15
CA LYS A 21 23.64 -7.74 8.06
C LYS A 21 22.19 -7.82 7.59
N GLU A 22 21.89 -8.71 6.64
CA GLU A 22 20.54 -8.95 6.17
C GLU A 22 19.67 -9.52 7.30
N LEU A 23 20.17 -10.50 8.05
CA LEU A 23 19.50 -11.06 9.21
C LEU A 23 19.23 -10.02 10.30
N ASP A 24 20.25 -9.24 10.69
CA ASP A 24 20.11 -8.16 11.69
C ASP A 24 19.06 -7.13 11.25
N THR A 25 19.02 -6.82 9.95
CA THR A 25 18.04 -5.89 9.38
C THR A 25 16.62 -6.46 9.47
N LEU A 26 16.45 -7.74 9.13
CA LEU A 26 15.16 -8.44 9.23
C LEU A 26 14.67 -8.52 10.68
N GLU A 27 15.55 -8.83 11.65
CA GLU A 27 15.21 -8.86 13.07
C GLU A 27 14.71 -7.49 13.56
N ILE A 28 15.40 -6.41 13.17
CA ILE A 28 14.98 -5.04 13.49
C ILE A 28 13.60 -4.74 12.88
N GLN A 29 13.35 -5.13 11.63
CA GLN A 29 12.06 -4.91 10.98
C GLN A 29 10.94 -5.70 11.66
N LEU A 30 11.18 -6.94 12.06
CA LEU A 30 10.21 -7.76 12.80
C LEU A 30 9.86 -7.15 14.15
N PHE A 31 10.86 -6.70 14.91
CA PHE A 31 10.62 -6.01 16.18
C PHE A 31 9.82 -4.71 16.00
N ARG A 32 10.11 -3.94 14.95
CA ARG A 32 9.34 -2.74 14.60
C ARG A 32 7.91 -3.09 14.22
N MET A 33 7.71 -4.13 13.42
CA MET A 33 6.40 -4.62 13.01
C MET A 33 5.55 -5.00 14.23
N GLN A 34 6.09 -5.79 15.16
CA GLN A 34 5.39 -6.17 16.39
C GLN A 34 4.94 -4.94 17.20
N ASN A 35 5.85 -3.97 17.38
CA ASN A 35 5.51 -2.73 18.10
C ASN A 35 4.50 -1.87 17.34
N ASN A 36 4.65 -1.72 16.03
CA ASN A 36 3.74 -0.93 15.20
C ASN A 36 2.33 -1.52 15.23
N ILE A 37 2.18 -2.83 15.07
CA ILE A 37 0.88 -3.52 15.20
C ILE A 37 0.27 -3.25 16.57
N LYS A 38 1.06 -3.41 17.65
CA LYS A 38 0.59 -3.15 19.01
C LYS A 38 0.08 -1.72 19.19
N GLU A 39 0.80 -0.73 18.68
CA GLU A 39 0.42 0.68 18.82
C GLU A 39 -0.80 1.02 17.95
N ILE A 40 -0.83 0.57 16.70
CA ILE A 40 -1.96 0.79 15.77
C ILE A 40 -3.24 0.15 16.32
N ALA A 41 -3.15 -1.08 16.82
CA ALA A 41 -4.30 -1.83 17.35
C ALA A 41 -4.93 -1.18 18.60
N LYS A 42 -4.30 -0.18 19.22
CA LYS A 42 -4.92 0.58 20.33
C LYS A 42 -6.09 1.43 19.88
N HIS A 43 -6.08 1.92 18.63
CA HIS A 43 -7.07 2.89 18.15
C HIS A 43 -7.63 2.56 16.76
N ALA A 44 -7.07 1.58 16.05
CA ALA A 44 -7.51 1.16 14.72
C ALA A 44 -7.74 -0.37 14.65
N GLU A 45 -8.38 -0.82 13.59
CA GLU A 45 -8.47 -2.23 13.19
C GLU A 45 -7.25 -2.57 12.32
N VAL A 46 -6.40 -3.51 12.76
CA VAL A 46 -5.33 -4.03 11.90
C VAL A 46 -5.95 -5.03 10.93
N ILE A 47 -5.83 -4.75 9.64
CA ILE A 47 -6.45 -5.53 8.57
C ILE A 47 -5.49 -6.62 8.09
N SER A 48 -4.24 -6.25 7.79
CA SER A 48 -3.26 -7.18 7.23
C SER A 48 -1.83 -6.67 7.43
N ILE A 49 -0.88 -7.56 7.13
CA ILE A 49 0.54 -7.26 6.94
C ILE A 49 0.88 -7.68 5.52
N ASP A 50 1.62 -6.85 4.78
CA ASP A 50 2.08 -7.18 3.42
C ASP A 50 3.54 -6.68 3.24
N GLN A 51 4.12 -6.94 2.07
CA GLN A 51 5.45 -6.48 1.70
C GLN A 51 5.39 -5.61 0.43
N THR A 52 6.23 -4.59 0.39
CA THR A 52 6.48 -3.83 -0.83
C THR A 52 7.31 -4.62 -1.84
N LYS A 53 7.39 -4.12 -3.08
CA LYS A 53 8.31 -4.64 -4.11
C LYS A 53 9.79 -4.62 -3.68
N ASP A 54 10.13 -3.79 -2.71
CA ASP A 54 11.48 -3.63 -2.16
C ASP A 54 11.62 -4.41 -0.84
N GLU A 55 10.75 -5.40 -0.62
CA GLU A 55 10.70 -6.32 0.54
C GLU A 55 10.47 -5.67 1.92
N ASN A 56 10.21 -4.35 1.96
CA ASN A 56 9.85 -3.67 3.20
C ASN A 56 8.47 -4.10 3.69
N TRP A 57 8.41 -4.50 4.97
CA TRP A 57 7.16 -4.86 5.65
C TRP A 57 6.29 -3.64 5.89
N VAL A 58 4.99 -3.80 5.70
CA VAL A 58 3.97 -2.77 5.92
C VAL A 58 2.78 -3.33 6.70
N VAL A 59 2.17 -2.50 7.53
CA VAL A 59 0.94 -2.82 8.27
C VAL A 59 -0.20 -2.04 7.63
N ILE A 60 -1.27 -2.75 7.27
CA ILE A 60 -2.51 -2.20 6.71
C ILE A 60 -3.56 -2.18 7.81
N TYR A 61 -4.21 -1.04 7.99
CA TYR A 61 -5.18 -0.83 9.07
C TYR A 61 -6.29 0.13 8.65
N ALA A 62 -7.42 0.11 9.37
CA ALA A 62 -8.55 0.97 9.12
C ALA A 62 -9.12 1.56 10.41
N ASP A 63 -9.78 2.71 10.31
CA ASP A 63 -10.52 3.29 11.44
C ASP A 63 -11.74 2.41 11.79
N ARG A 64 -12.05 2.30 13.08
CA ARG A 64 -13.10 1.38 13.58
C ARG A 64 -14.55 1.86 13.35
N ASP A 65 -14.76 3.17 13.24
CA ASP A 65 -16.07 3.76 13.60
C ASP A 65 -16.77 4.59 12.49
N ASN A 66 -16.27 4.69 11.26
CA ASN A 66 -16.84 5.62 10.29
C ASN A 66 -17.51 4.98 9.06
N LYS A 67 -18.67 5.55 8.69
CA LYS A 67 -19.35 5.35 7.39
C LYS A 67 -18.42 5.66 6.20
N ASN A 68 -17.46 6.55 6.43
CA ASN A 68 -16.30 6.76 5.57
C ASN A 68 -15.18 5.87 6.10
N PHE A 69 -14.76 4.88 5.32
CA PHE A 69 -13.68 4.02 5.74
C PHE A 69 -12.38 4.48 5.10
N GLN A 70 -11.36 4.65 5.93
CA GLN A 70 -10.03 4.97 5.48
C GLN A 70 -9.16 3.73 5.65
N LEU A 71 -8.63 3.22 4.54
CA LEU A 71 -7.64 2.15 4.56
C LEU A 71 -6.25 2.79 4.56
N MET A 72 -5.46 2.52 5.57
CA MET A 72 -4.18 3.15 5.85
C MET A 72 -3.07 2.12 5.81
N LEU A 73 -1.87 2.60 5.47
CA LEU A 73 -0.65 1.79 5.40
C LEU A 73 0.46 2.50 6.17
N HIS A 74 1.16 1.75 7.01
CA HIS A 74 2.36 2.21 7.72
C HIS A 74 3.55 1.28 7.44
N SER A 75 4.71 1.87 7.11
CA SER A 75 5.95 1.13 6.86
C SER A 75 6.67 0.75 8.17
N CYS A 76 7.10 -0.50 8.25
CA CYS A 76 7.89 -1.02 9.37
C CYS A 76 9.36 -0.58 9.35
N GLU A 77 9.77 0.22 8.36
CA GLU A 77 11.07 0.91 8.38
C GLU A 77 11.16 1.97 9.49
N LYS A 78 10.01 2.44 10.02
CA LYS A 78 9.95 3.46 11.06
C LYS A 78 8.93 3.09 12.16
N PRO A 79 9.15 3.53 13.40
CA PRO A 79 8.17 3.35 14.46
C PRO A 79 6.90 4.13 14.15
N TYR A 80 5.75 3.53 14.45
CA TYR A 80 4.45 4.18 14.34
C TYR A 80 4.31 5.28 15.40
N ARG A 81 3.91 6.48 14.96
CA ARG A 81 3.76 7.68 15.81
C ARG A 81 2.43 8.40 15.59
N GLY A 82 1.40 7.66 15.18
CA GLY A 82 0.06 8.23 14.93
C GLY A 82 -0.20 8.70 13.51
N ASN A 83 0.71 8.43 12.56
CA ASN A 83 0.57 8.81 11.15
C ASN A 83 0.78 7.60 10.23
N TRP A 84 0.11 7.60 9.09
CA TRP A 84 0.30 6.65 8.00
C TRP A 84 1.28 7.19 6.95
N ASN A 85 1.86 6.29 6.16
CA ASN A 85 2.66 6.63 4.96
C ASN A 85 1.79 6.79 3.71
N SER A 86 0.69 6.04 3.63
CA SER A 86 -0.30 6.16 2.55
C SER A 86 -1.68 5.76 3.04
N ALA A 87 -2.73 6.28 2.40
CA ALA A 87 -4.09 5.93 2.69
C ALA A 87 -5.00 6.06 1.46
N ILE A 88 -6.02 5.21 1.38
CA ILE A 88 -7.19 5.37 0.50
C ILE A 88 -8.36 5.79 1.39
N GLN A 89 -8.99 6.91 1.03
CA GLN A 89 -10.23 7.36 1.64
C GLN A 89 -11.39 6.95 0.73
N ALA A 90 -12.35 6.23 1.31
CA ALA A 90 -13.53 5.79 0.57
C ALA A 90 -14.79 5.88 1.43
N GLU A 91 -15.93 5.92 0.75
CA GLU A 91 -17.25 5.92 1.36
C GLU A 91 -18.12 4.85 0.70
N ILE A 92 -19.09 4.33 1.45
CA ILE A 92 -20.07 3.41 0.89
C ILE A 92 -21.19 4.24 0.26
N LYS A 93 -21.37 4.11 -1.07
CA LYS A 93 -22.49 4.70 -1.81
C LYS A 93 -23.53 3.63 -2.11
N GLY A 94 -24.72 3.78 -1.55
CA GLY A 94 -25.80 2.79 -1.70
C GLY A 94 -25.47 1.47 -1.00
N GLU A 95 -25.95 0.36 -1.55
CA GLU A 95 -25.81 -0.97 -0.92
C GLU A 95 -24.64 -1.80 -1.46
N ASN A 96 -24.17 -1.51 -2.69
CA ASN A 96 -23.24 -2.38 -3.41
C ASN A 96 -21.98 -1.67 -3.95
N THR A 97 -21.76 -0.39 -3.61
CA THR A 97 -20.67 0.40 -4.18
C THR A 97 -19.79 1.04 -3.12
N ILE A 98 -18.48 0.85 -3.26
CA ILE A 98 -17.44 1.62 -2.58
C ILE A 98 -17.04 2.77 -3.52
N HIS A 99 -16.96 3.99 -3.02
CA HIS A 99 -16.51 5.15 -3.79
C HIS A 99 -15.23 5.72 -3.20
N ILE A 100 -14.15 5.72 -3.97
CA ILE A 100 -12.86 6.29 -3.61
C ILE A 100 -12.95 7.81 -3.74
N SER A 101 -12.77 8.51 -2.61
CA SER A 101 -12.76 9.96 -2.57
C SER A 101 -11.36 10.54 -2.75
N ASP A 102 -10.34 9.84 -2.26
CA ASP A 102 -8.96 10.33 -2.29
C ASP A 102 -7.93 9.19 -2.10
N ILE A 103 -6.75 9.35 -2.68
CA ILE A 103 -5.58 8.49 -2.45
C ILE A 103 -4.40 9.39 -2.09
N LYS A 104 -3.87 9.20 -0.87
CA LYS A 104 -2.80 10.02 -0.31
C LYS A 104 -1.58 9.18 0.02
N GLY A 105 -0.39 9.77 -0.06
CA GLY A 105 0.83 9.17 0.48
C GLY A 105 2.06 9.33 -0.39
N GLU A 106 3.10 8.60 0.00
CA GLU A 106 4.39 8.58 -0.70
C GLU A 106 4.28 7.93 -2.08
N GLU A 107 4.80 8.60 -3.10
CA GLU A 107 4.82 8.10 -4.47
C GLU A 107 5.96 7.08 -4.68
N ASN A 108 5.79 6.19 -5.68
CA ASN A 108 6.81 5.21 -6.13
C ASN A 108 7.29 4.15 -5.11
N LYS A 109 6.63 4.05 -3.94
CA LYS A 109 6.88 3.02 -2.91
C LYS A 109 6.05 1.74 -3.06
N GLY A 110 5.08 1.73 -3.98
CA GLY A 110 4.16 0.60 -4.17
C GLY A 110 2.98 0.58 -3.18
N TYR A 111 2.92 1.50 -2.21
CA TYR A 111 1.86 1.56 -1.19
C TYR A 111 0.45 1.66 -1.78
N GLY A 112 0.24 2.51 -2.79
CA GLY A 112 -1.06 2.62 -3.46
C GLY A 112 -1.53 1.30 -4.08
N SER A 113 -0.61 0.50 -4.62
CA SER A 113 -0.95 -0.81 -5.18
C SER A 113 -1.35 -1.84 -4.11
N ILE A 114 -0.67 -1.82 -2.95
CA ILE A 114 -1.02 -2.67 -1.79
C ILE A 114 -2.39 -2.27 -1.23
N LEU A 115 -2.61 -0.98 -1.02
CA LEU A 115 -3.90 -0.48 -0.55
C LEU A 115 -5.04 -0.81 -1.52
N MET A 116 -4.80 -0.70 -2.83
CA MET A 116 -5.81 -1.05 -3.85
C MET A 116 -6.15 -2.55 -3.84
N LYS A 117 -5.15 -3.42 -3.64
CA LYS A 117 -5.36 -4.87 -3.49
C LYS A 117 -6.29 -5.14 -2.29
N HIS A 118 -5.97 -4.60 -1.13
CA HIS A 118 -6.77 -4.80 0.09
C HIS A 118 -8.16 -4.15 0.02
N LEU A 119 -8.30 -3.03 -0.67
CA LEU A 119 -9.61 -2.42 -0.93
C LEU A 119 -10.52 -3.38 -1.71
N LYS A 120 -9.99 -4.04 -2.75
CA LYS A 120 -10.73 -5.03 -3.54
C LYS A 120 -11.05 -6.30 -2.76
N GLU A 121 -10.11 -6.78 -1.94
CA GLU A 121 -10.36 -7.91 -1.03
C GLU A 121 -11.52 -7.59 -0.09
N ARG A 122 -11.52 -6.38 0.51
CA ARG A 122 -12.62 -5.94 1.37
C ARG A 122 -13.93 -5.77 0.61
N ALA A 123 -13.89 -5.29 -0.63
CA ALA A 123 -15.08 -5.23 -1.48
C ALA A 123 -15.70 -6.62 -1.67
N ARG A 124 -14.89 -7.63 -1.99
CA ARG A 124 -15.32 -9.03 -2.14
C ARG A 124 -15.85 -9.61 -0.83
N GLU A 125 -15.14 -9.44 0.28
CA GLU A 125 -15.56 -9.94 1.60
C GLU A 125 -16.93 -9.41 2.03
N LYS A 126 -17.27 -8.18 1.64
CA LYS A 126 -18.53 -7.51 1.96
C LYS A 126 -19.57 -7.61 0.83
N ASN A 127 -19.27 -8.34 -0.26
CA ASN A 127 -20.11 -8.46 -1.45
C ASN A 127 -20.47 -7.11 -2.10
N PHE A 128 -19.56 -6.14 -2.04
CA PHE A 128 -19.68 -4.93 -2.86
C PHE A 128 -19.33 -5.28 -4.31
N GLN A 129 -20.23 -4.91 -5.21
CA GLN A 129 -20.12 -5.19 -6.64
C GLN A 129 -19.16 -4.20 -7.34
N TYR A 130 -19.12 -2.95 -6.88
CA TYR A 130 -18.40 -1.89 -7.56
C TYR A 130 -17.44 -1.13 -6.64
N ILE A 131 -16.31 -0.73 -7.20
CA ILE A 131 -15.46 0.34 -6.67
C ILE A 131 -15.43 1.46 -7.71
N THR A 132 -15.81 2.67 -7.31
CA THR A 132 -15.90 3.84 -8.19
C THR A 132 -15.04 4.99 -7.68
N GLY A 133 -14.90 6.06 -8.46
CA GLY A 133 -14.22 7.29 -8.07
C GLY A 133 -14.31 8.35 -9.16
N ASP A 134 -14.24 9.61 -8.76
CA ASP A 134 -14.30 10.75 -9.69
C ASP A 134 -12.88 11.26 -9.99
N ILE A 135 -12.62 11.57 -11.25
CA ILE A 135 -11.44 12.35 -11.67
C ILE A 135 -11.93 13.78 -11.88
N VAL A 136 -11.43 14.71 -11.08
CA VAL A 136 -11.87 16.11 -11.08
C VAL A 136 -10.77 17.02 -11.59
N LYS A 137 -11.12 18.26 -11.93
CA LYS A 137 -10.21 19.27 -12.50
C LYS A 137 -8.84 19.39 -11.80
N ARG A 138 -8.78 19.24 -10.48
CA ARG A 138 -7.52 19.29 -9.69
C ARG A 138 -6.54 18.14 -10.00
N ASP A 139 -7.02 17.04 -10.57
CA ASP A 139 -6.22 15.87 -10.91
C ASP A 139 -5.56 16.01 -12.29
N PHE A 140 -5.96 17.00 -13.10
CA PHE A 140 -5.54 17.15 -14.50
C PHE A 140 -4.06 17.48 -14.68
N ASP A 141 -3.40 18.03 -13.65
CA ASP A 141 -1.94 18.21 -13.67
C ASP A 141 -1.18 16.87 -13.75
N HIS A 142 -1.82 15.77 -13.37
CA HIS A 142 -1.23 14.42 -13.36
C HIS A 142 -2.23 13.31 -13.75
N VAL A 143 -3.25 13.65 -14.54
CA VAL A 143 -4.35 12.74 -14.88
C VAL A 143 -3.88 11.50 -15.64
N ASP A 144 -2.88 11.63 -16.52
CA ASP A 144 -2.33 10.48 -17.26
C ASP A 144 -1.70 9.45 -16.33
N ARG A 145 -0.99 9.93 -15.29
CA ARG A 145 -0.40 9.06 -14.26
C ARG A 145 -1.48 8.39 -13.43
N LEU A 146 -2.52 9.14 -13.06
CA LEU A 146 -3.66 8.63 -12.30
C LEU A 146 -4.43 7.57 -13.10
N ALA A 147 -4.70 7.85 -14.37
CA ALA A 147 -5.34 6.94 -15.31
C ALA A 147 -4.52 5.66 -15.50
N TYR A 148 -3.20 5.79 -15.66
CA TYR A 148 -2.29 4.64 -15.75
C TYR A 148 -2.34 3.80 -14.46
N PHE A 149 -2.33 4.43 -13.29
CA PHE A 149 -2.44 3.73 -12.01
C PHE A 149 -3.73 2.92 -11.91
N TYR A 150 -4.89 3.52 -12.20
CA TYR A 150 -6.17 2.81 -12.15
C TYR A 150 -6.30 1.71 -13.20
N LYS A 151 -5.85 1.95 -14.45
CA LYS A 151 -5.81 0.93 -15.51
C LYS A 151 -4.91 -0.25 -15.16
N LYS A 152 -3.73 0.00 -14.58
CA LYS A 152 -2.84 -1.05 -14.04
C LYS A 152 -3.56 -1.93 -13.00
N HIS A 153 -4.50 -1.34 -12.27
CA HIS A 153 -5.36 -2.04 -11.32
C HIS A 153 -6.70 -2.47 -11.93
N TYR A 154 -6.80 -2.62 -13.26
CA TYR A 154 -7.98 -3.14 -13.95
C TYR A 154 -9.28 -2.33 -13.75
N PHE A 155 -9.17 -1.03 -13.47
CA PHE A 155 -10.32 -0.15 -13.54
C PHE A 155 -10.59 0.22 -15.00
N HIS A 156 -11.86 0.29 -15.36
CA HIS A 156 -12.29 1.09 -16.50
C HIS A 156 -12.13 2.57 -16.15
N VAL A 157 -11.52 3.35 -17.04
CA VAL A 157 -11.22 4.77 -16.82
C VAL A 157 -11.71 5.58 -18.00
N THR A 158 -12.63 6.51 -17.74
CA THR A 158 -13.20 7.43 -18.72
C THR A 158 -12.77 8.85 -18.35
N ILE A 159 -12.19 9.59 -19.30
CA ILE A 159 -11.72 10.97 -19.08
C ILE A 159 -12.27 11.86 -20.18
N ASN A 160 -12.88 12.97 -19.78
CA ASN A 160 -13.26 14.08 -20.64
C ASN A 160 -12.26 15.23 -20.44
N HIS A 161 -11.38 15.43 -21.42
CA HIS A 161 -10.38 16.50 -21.37
C HIS A 161 -10.97 17.91 -21.57
N GLU A 162 -12.13 18.04 -22.21
CA GLU A 162 -12.79 19.33 -22.42
C GLU A 162 -13.42 19.85 -21.12
N GLU A 163 -14.15 18.98 -20.43
CA GLU A 163 -14.82 19.32 -19.16
C GLU A 163 -13.90 19.19 -17.95
N GLN A 164 -12.70 18.64 -18.14
CA GLN A 164 -11.76 18.30 -17.07
C GLN A 164 -12.42 17.45 -15.98
N SER A 165 -13.09 16.39 -16.42
CA SER A 165 -13.83 15.43 -15.60
C SER A 165 -13.53 14.00 -16.03
N GLY A 166 -13.85 13.04 -15.18
CA GLY A 166 -13.72 11.63 -15.50
C GLY A 166 -14.23 10.74 -14.37
N GLU A 167 -14.28 9.44 -14.64
CA GLU A 167 -14.77 8.43 -13.73
C GLU A 167 -13.90 7.18 -13.84
N ILE A 168 -13.73 6.50 -12.71
CA ILE A 168 -13.18 5.15 -12.65
C ILE A 168 -14.26 4.19 -12.15
N VAL A 169 -14.29 3.00 -12.75
CA VAL A 169 -15.17 1.92 -12.31
C VAL A 169 -14.39 0.62 -12.31
N TRP A 170 -14.43 -0.10 -11.20
CA TRP A 170 -13.99 -1.48 -11.11
C TRP A 170 -15.16 -2.35 -10.68
N ASN A 171 -15.25 -3.51 -11.33
CA ASN A 171 -16.17 -4.60 -11.03
C ASN A 171 -15.34 -5.90 -11.01
N ASP A 172 -15.75 -6.87 -10.20
CA ASP A 172 -15.06 -8.17 -10.02
C ASP A 172 -15.49 -9.23 -11.05
N GLU A 173 -15.85 -8.80 -12.26
CA GLU A 173 -16.23 -9.67 -13.39
C GLU A 173 -15.08 -10.52 -13.92
#